data_AF-A0A2C1YV38-F1
#
_entry.id   AF-A0A2C1YV38-F1
#
_cell.length_a   1.000
_cell.length_b   1.000
_cell.length_c   1.000
_cell.angle_alpha   90.00
_cell.angle_beta   90.00
_cell.angle_gamma   90.00
#
_symmetry.space_group_name_H-M   'P 1'
#
loop_
_entity.id
_entity.type
_entity.pdbx_description
1 polymer ?
#
loop_
_entity_poly.entity_id
_entity_poly.type
_entity_poly.pdbx_seq_one_letter_code
_entity_poly.pdbx_strand_id
1 'polypeptide(L)'
;MAKYSEEFKLMIVREYKEGTLGHKLLAKKYGVKSYSQVKRWIDVYEKFGEQGLKRKNHKETYSVQFKLEGNNNAIKSAKNRTALNVTPNQNLS
;
A
#
# COMPACT_ATOMS: atom_id res chain seq x y z
N MET A 1 2.54 -0.85 -11.56
CA MET A 1 1.81 -1.84 -10.73
C MET A 1 2.58 -3.15 -10.75
N ALA A 2 2.88 -3.79 -9.61
CA ALA A 2 3.44 -5.14 -9.69
C ALA A 2 2.34 -6.11 -10.12
N LYS A 3 2.67 -6.99 -11.07
CA LYS A 3 1.73 -7.92 -11.71
C LYS A 3 1.31 -9.07 -10.79
N TYR A 4 2.09 -9.33 -9.74
CA TYR A 4 1.90 -10.43 -8.80
C TYR A 4 1.74 -9.88 -7.37
N SER A 5 0.79 -10.43 -6.61
CA SER A 5 0.59 -10.15 -5.18
C SER A 5 1.70 -10.78 -4.35
N GLU A 6 1.85 -10.34 -3.10
CA GLU A 6 2.81 -10.92 -2.16
C GLU A 6 2.47 -12.38 -1.84
N GLU A 7 1.20 -12.66 -1.55
CA GLU A 7 0.68 -14.00 -1.27
C GLU A 7 1.00 -14.98 -2.39
N PHE A 8 0.84 -14.56 -3.65
CA PHE A 8 1.16 -15.38 -4.81
C PHE A 8 2.65 -15.75 -4.87
N LYS A 9 3.54 -14.80 -4.56
CA LYS A 9 4.98 -15.07 -4.51
C LYS A 9 5.32 -16.02 -3.37
N LEU A 10 4.70 -15.82 -2.19
CA LEU A 10 4.91 -16.67 -1.02
C LEU A 10 4.49 -18.11 -1.30
N MET A 11 3.34 -18.31 -1.94
CA MET A 11 2.86 -19.62 -2.35
C MET A 11 3.90 -20.36 -3.21
N ILE A 12 4.45 -19.69 -4.23
CA ILE A 12 5.45 -20.29 -5.13
C ILE A 12 6.74 -20.65 -4.39
N VAL A 13 7.20 -19.78 -3.48
CA VAL A 13 8.43 -20.03 -2.72
C VAL A 13 8.23 -21.15 -1.68
N ARG A 14 7.07 -21.24 -1.05
CA ARG A 14 6.73 -22.35 -0.14
C ARG A 14 6.71 -23.67 -0.89
N GLU A 15 6.07 -23.72 -2.06
CA GLU A 15 6.06 -24.94 -2.87
C GLU A 15 7.46 -25.31 -3.40
N TYR A 16 8.31 -24.32 -3.69
CA TYR A 16 9.73 -24.57 -3.99
C TYR A 16 10.49 -25.20 -2.81
N LYS A 17 10.16 -24.82 -1.56
CA LYS A 17 10.80 -25.37 -0.36
C LYS A 17 10.30 -26.75 0.02
N GLU A 18 9.01 -27.00 -0.16
CA GLU A 18 8.36 -28.26 0.20
C GLU A 18 8.48 -29.32 -0.90
N GLY A 19 8.56 -28.88 -2.16
CA GLY A 19 8.66 -29.74 -3.33
C GLY A 19 10.08 -29.92 -3.85
N THR A 20 10.23 -30.87 -4.77
CA THR A 20 11.46 -31.09 -5.55
C THR A 20 11.45 -30.32 -6.89
N LEU A 21 10.41 -29.53 -7.15
CA LEU A 21 10.24 -28.80 -8.41
C LEU A 21 11.17 -27.59 -8.47
N GLY A 22 12.00 -27.53 -9.52
CA GLY A 22 12.82 -26.35 -9.79
C GLY A 22 11.99 -25.13 -10.22
N HIS A 23 12.57 -23.94 -10.04
CA HIS A 23 11.96 -22.64 -10.38
C HIS A 23 11.44 -22.53 -11.84
N LYS A 24 12.04 -23.25 -12.80
CA LYS A 24 11.55 -23.33 -14.19
C LYS A 24 10.20 -24.04 -14.30
N LEU A 25 10.04 -25.16 -13.60
CA LEU A 25 8.80 -25.94 -13.61
C LEU A 25 7.70 -25.21 -12.85
N LEU A 26 8.04 -24.58 -11.73
CA LEU A 26 7.12 -23.71 -10.98
C LEU A 26 6.62 -22.54 -11.85
N ALA A 27 7.51 -21.88 -12.60
CA ALA A 27 7.10 -20.81 -13.50
C ALA A 27 6.10 -21.30 -14.56
N LYS A 28 6.30 -22.51 -15.11
CA LYS A 28 5.36 -23.13 -16.05
C LYS A 28 4.03 -23.50 -15.37
N LYS A 29 4.09 -24.12 -14.18
CA LYS A 29 2.91 -24.55 -13.39
C LYS A 29 1.99 -23.37 -13.06
N TYR A 30 2.56 -22.23 -12.66
CA TYR A 30 1.81 -21.04 -12.24
C TYR A 30 1.67 -19.97 -13.32
N GLY A 31 2.08 -20.25 -14.57
CA GLY A 31 1.97 -19.30 -15.68
C GLY A 31 2.81 -18.02 -15.51
N VAL A 32 3.92 -18.09 -14.78
CA VAL A 32 4.86 -16.97 -14.63
C VAL A 32 5.69 -16.87 -15.91
N LYS A 33 5.57 -15.73 -16.61
CA LYS A 33 6.22 -15.51 -17.92
C LYS A 33 7.75 -15.68 -17.90
N SER A 34 8.39 -15.41 -16.76
CA SER A 34 9.85 -15.48 -16.64
C SER A 34 10.23 -16.35 -15.44
N TYR A 35 10.95 -17.43 -15.70
CA TYR A 35 11.52 -18.29 -14.65
C TYR A 35 12.54 -17.53 -13.78
N SER A 36 13.23 -16.54 -14.36
CA SER A 36 14.15 -15.66 -13.62
C SER A 36 13.44 -14.84 -12.55
N GLN A 37 12.16 -14.50 -12.77
CA GLN A 37 11.33 -13.83 -11.78
C GLN A 37 11.08 -14.72 -10.56
N VAL A 38 10.76 -16.00 -10.80
CA VAL A 38 10.58 -17.00 -9.74
C VAL A 38 11.87 -17.21 -8.97
N LYS A 39 13.00 -17.38 -9.69
CA LYS A 39 14.33 -17.48 -9.07
C LYS A 39 14.62 -16.28 -8.16
N ARG A 40 14.34 -15.06 -8.62
CA ARG A 40 14.54 -13.85 -7.80
C ARG A 40 13.70 -13.86 -6.53
N TRP A 41 12.45 -14.34 -6.57
CA TRP A 41 11.62 -14.44 -5.37
C TRP A 41 12.19 -15.44 -4.37
N ILE A 42 12.68 -16.59 -4.85
CA ILE A 42 13.36 -17.58 -4.02
C ILE A 42 14.63 -16.98 -3.40
N ASP A 43 15.52 -16.40 -4.23
CA ASP A 43 16.77 -15.79 -3.76
C ASP A 43 16.52 -14.69 -2.71
N VAL A 44 15.46 -13.89 -2.89
CA VAL A 44 15.08 -12.83 -1.95
C VAL A 44 14.52 -13.41 -0.65
N TYR A 45 13.71 -14.47 -0.74
CA TYR A 45 13.16 -15.13 0.42
C TYR A 45 14.24 -15.87 1.22
N GLU A 46 15.22 -16.49 0.58
CA GLU A 46 16.36 -17.12 1.27
C GLU A 46 17.20 -16.10 2.03
N LYS A 47 17.34 -14.88 1.49
CA LYS A 47 18.14 -13.82 2.11
C LYS A 47 17.39 -13.02 3.19
N PHE A 48 16.10 -12.75 2.99
CA PHE A 48 15.34 -11.79 3.80
C PHE A 48 14.02 -12.35 4.35
N GLY A 49 13.73 -13.63 4.12
CA GLY A 49 12.46 -14.25 4.49
C GLY A 49 11.25 -13.63 3.77
N GLU A 50 10.08 -13.79 4.38
CA GLU A 50 8.82 -13.24 3.84
C GLU A 50 8.86 -11.72 3.63
N GLN A 51 9.60 -11.01 4.50
CA GLN A 51 9.73 -9.55 4.41
C GLN A 51 10.41 -9.08 3.11
N GLY A 52 11.26 -9.91 2.50
CA GLY A 52 11.86 -9.60 1.20
C GLY A 52 10.85 -9.58 0.04
N LEU A 53 9.75 -10.33 0.16
CA LEU A 53 8.72 -10.42 -0.87
C LEU A 53 7.67 -9.31 -0.77
N LYS A 54 7.56 -8.67 0.41
CA LYS A 54 6.74 -7.49 0.67
C LYS A 54 7.09 -6.40 -0.32
N ARG A 55 6.07 -5.76 -0.88
CA ARG A 55 6.32 -4.55 -1.67
C ARG A 55 6.86 -3.47 -0.74
N LYS A 56 8.02 -2.93 -1.08
CA LYS A 56 8.39 -1.59 -0.61
C LYS A 56 7.45 -0.61 -1.31
N ASN A 57 6.40 -0.21 -0.61
CA ASN A 57 5.53 0.86 -1.08
C ASN A 57 6.39 2.13 -1.12
N HIS A 58 6.76 2.60 -2.30
CA HIS A 58 7.43 3.89 -2.49
C HIS A 58 6.45 5.06 -2.32
N LYS A 59 5.58 4.98 -1.30
CA LYS A 59 4.63 6.03 -0.95
C LYS A 59 5.25 7.07 0.00
N GLU A 60 6.57 7.16 0.01
CA GLU A 60 7.31 8.31 0.56
C GLU A 60 7.62 9.35 -0.53
N THR A 61 6.68 9.57 -1.44
CA THR A 61 6.72 10.78 -2.27
C THR A 61 5.32 11.35 -2.34
N TYR A 62 5.18 12.49 -1.67
CA TYR A 62 4.01 13.36 -1.56
C TYR A 62 2.97 12.97 -0.50
N SER A 63 3.40 12.83 0.76
CA SER A 63 2.66 13.49 1.83
C SER A 63 2.70 14.99 1.53
N VAL A 64 1.65 15.50 0.87
CA VAL A 64 1.39 16.95 0.74
C VAL A 64 0.93 17.44 2.09
N GLN A 65 1.86 17.49 3.02
CA GLN A 65 1.65 18.12 4.30
C GLN A 65 2.56 19.32 4.37
N PHE A 66 2.34 20.25 3.44
CA PHE A 66 2.66 21.65 3.69
C PHE A 66 1.70 22.57 2.94
N LYS A 67 1.00 23.37 3.73
CA LYS A 67 0.02 24.42 3.46
C LYS A 67 0.15 25.12 2.10
N LEU A 68 -0.99 25.30 1.44
CA LEU A 68 -1.38 26.64 1.01
C LEU A 68 -2.91 26.80 1.04
N GLU A 69 -3.28 27.81 1.81
CA GLU A 69 -4.58 28.47 1.96
C GLU A 69 -5.31 28.61 0.61
N GLY A 70 -6.59 28.24 0.55
CA GLY A 70 -7.40 28.45 -0.66
C GLY A 70 -8.74 27.72 -0.67
N ASN A 71 -9.75 28.33 -0.04
CA ASN A 71 -11.18 28.09 -0.26
C ASN A 71 -11.79 26.74 0.21
N ASN A 72 -11.86 26.56 1.53
CA ASN A 72 -12.74 25.59 2.17
C ASN A 72 -14.20 26.07 2.12
N ASN A 73 -14.93 25.82 1.04
CA ASN A 73 -16.36 26.18 0.96
C ASN A 73 -17.31 25.07 0.50
N ALA A 74 -16.92 23.79 0.58
CA ALA A 74 -17.78 22.71 0.09
C ALA A 74 -17.82 21.42 0.92
N ILE A 75 -17.39 21.39 2.19
CA ILE A 75 -17.56 20.17 3.02
C ILE A 75 -17.77 20.51 4.51
N LYS A 76 -18.70 21.42 4.84
CA LYS A 76 -19.29 21.51 6.20
C LYS A 76 -20.78 21.86 6.14
N SER A 77 -21.51 21.23 5.22
CA SER A 77 -22.97 21.18 5.28
C SER A 77 -23.39 19.90 5.97
N ALA A 78 -24.36 20.05 6.88
CA ALA A 78 -24.97 19.06 7.77
C ALA A 78 -24.17 18.70 9.03
N LYS A 79 -24.79 18.99 10.19
CA LYS A 79 -24.27 18.96 11.57
C LYS A 79 -23.47 20.25 11.84
N ASN A 80 -24.09 21.37 12.25
CA ASN A 80 -24.65 21.55 13.58
C ASN A 80 -25.71 22.67 13.54
N ARG A 81 -26.99 22.32 13.35
CA ARG A 81 -28.08 23.11 13.94
C ARG A 81 -28.00 22.89 15.44
N THR A 82 -28.52 23.85 16.21
CA THR A 82 -28.76 23.80 17.66
C THR A 82 -27.57 24.15 18.55
N ALA A 83 -27.44 25.45 18.88
CA ALA A 83 -27.54 25.97 20.25
C ALA A 83 -27.03 27.43 20.32
N LEU A 84 -27.96 28.37 20.51
CA LEU A 84 -27.88 29.54 21.42
C LEU A 84 -26.75 30.56 21.12
N ASN A 85 -27.02 31.72 20.50
CA ASN A 85 -27.50 32.94 21.19
C ASN A 85 -26.89 33.02 22.60
N VAL A 86 -26.02 33.96 23.00
CA VAL A 86 -26.10 35.42 22.87
C VAL A 86 -24.74 36.00 23.30
N THR A 87 -24.24 37.05 22.63
CA THR A 87 -23.35 38.04 23.29
C THR A 87 -23.97 39.41 23.10
N PRO A 88 -24.62 40.01 24.10
CA PRO A 88 -24.80 41.44 24.13
C PRO A 88 -23.62 41.99 24.92
N ASN A 89 -22.68 42.72 24.32
CA ASN A 89 -22.25 43.95 24.96
C ASN A 89 -21.23 44.83 24.24
N GLN A 90 -21.60 46.12 24.29
CA GLN A 90 -20.79 47.33 24.41
C GLN A 90 -19.87 47.68 23.22
N ASN A 91 -20.22 48.68 22.40
CA ASN A 91 -20.25 50.14 22.64
C ASN A 91 -18.93 50.82 22.20
N LEU A 92 -19.11 52.03 21.68
CA LEU A 92 -18.21 53.16 21.46
C LEU A 92 -17.50 53.23 20.10
N SER A 93 -18.12 53.98 19.17
CA SER A 93 -17.85 55.43 19.11
C SER A 93 -19.05 56.22 18.61
#